data_AF-A0A1T1DG11-F1
#
_entry.id   AF-A0A1T1DG11-F1
#
_cell.length_a   1.000
_cell.length_b   1.000
_cell.length_c   1.000
_cell.angle_alpha   90.00
_cell.angle_beta   90.00
_cell.angle_gamma   90.00
#
_symmetry.space_group_name_H-M   'P 1'
#
loop_
_entity.id
_entity.type
_entity.pdbx_description
1 polymer ?
#
loop_
_entity_poly.entity_id
_entity_poly.type
_entity_poly.pdbx_seq_one_letter_code
_entity_poly.pdbx_strand_id
1 'polypeptide(L)' 'MRLKKDLSELVRGSVEKKLNALLDAEADQLCKTTKYERNPDRVDTQVSSYNRNFETKAGKVKLKVPKLRTIPK' A
#
# COMPACT_ATOMS: atom_id res chain seq x y z
N MET A 1 29.55 11.78 -10.36
CA MET A 1 28.62 10.63 -10.29
C MET A 1 27.28 11.04 -9.67
N ARG A 2 26.34 11.60 -10.44
CA ARG A 2 24.95 11.89 -9.97
C ARG A 2 23.91 10.88 -10.49
N LEU A 3 24.06 10.46 -11.75
CA LEU A 3 23.16 9.54 -12.45
C LEU A 3 22.78 8.27 -11.66
N LYS A 4 23.75 7.59 -11.02
CA LYS A 4 23.48 6.36 -10.27
C LYS A 4 22.61 6.60 -9.03
N LYS A 5 22.80 7.75 -8.36
CA LYS A 5 22.02 8.13 -7.18
C LYS A 5 20.59 8.47 -7.58
N ASP A 6 20.45 9.30 -8.61
CA ASP A 6 19.14 9.73 -9.11
C ASP A 6 18.32 8.52 -9.60
N LEU A 7 18.98 7.57 -10.28
CA LEU A 7 18.33 6.31 -10.70
C LEU A 7 17.90 5.46 -9.51
N SER A 8 18.74 5.34 -8.47
CA SER A 8 18.39 4.60 -7.26
C SER A 8 17.18 5.21 -6.53
N GLU A 9 17.08 6.54 -6.50
CA GLU A 9 15.95 7.24 -5.90
C GLU A 9 14.66 7.04 -6.71
N LEU A 10 14.73 7.09 -8.03
CA LEU A 10 13.60 6.78 -8.92
C LEU A 10 13.10 5.35 -8.73
N VAL A 11 14.02 4.38 -8.68
CA VAL A 11 13.67 2.96 -8.46
C VAL A 11 13.00 2.79 -7.09
N ARG A 12 13.58 3.38 -6.03
CA ARG A 12 12.99 3.33 -4.68
C ARG A 12 11.58 3.92 -4.65
N GLY A 13 11.36 5.06 -5.29
CA GLY A 13 10.04 5.70 -5.39
C GLY A 13 9.03 4.84 -6.16
N SER A 14 9.46 4.21 -7.26
CA SER A 14 8.62 3.29 -8.03
C SER A 14 8.22 2.05 -7.23
N VAL A 15 9.18 1.47 -6.48
CA VAL A 15 8.93 0.33 -5.58
C VAL A 15 7.95 0.72 -4.48
N GLU A 16 8.15 1.88 -3.83
CA GLU A 16 7.24 2.38 -2.79
C GLU A 16 5.82 2.57 -3.33
N LYS A 17 5.68 3.18 -4.51
CA LYS A 17 4.38 3.38 -5.15
C LYS A 17 3.70 2.05 -5.47
N LYS A 18 4.44 1.09 -6.05
CA LYS A 18 3.88 -0.20 -6.46
C LYS A 18 3.46 -1.04 -5.27
N LEU A 19 4.26 -1.09 -4.21
CA LEU A 19 3.90 -1.83 -2.99
C LEU A 19 2.66 -1.26 -2.31
N ASN A 20 2.54 0.07 -2.23
CA ASN A 20 1.33 0.70 -1.69
C ASN A 20 0.09 0.42 -2.55
N ALA A 21 0.22 0.45 -3.88
CA ALA A 21 -0.89 0.11 -4.77
C ALA A 21 -1.34 -1.36 -4.63
N LEU A 22 -0.40 -2.29 -4.38
CA LEU A 22 -0.75 -3.69 -4.11
C LEU A 22 -1.49 -3.85 -2.79
N LEU A 23 -1.05 -3.16 -1.73
CA LEU A 23 -1.75 -3.18 -0.44
C LEU A 23 -3.18 -2.62 -0.54
N ASP A 24 -3.37 -1.57 -1.34
CA ASP A 24 -4.70 -1.02 -1.60
C ASP A 24 -5.56 -2.03 -2.39
N ALA A 25 -5.00 -2.67 -3.42
CA ALA A 25 -5.72 -3.68 -4.20
C ALA A 25 -6.10 -4.93 -3.38
N GLU A 26 -5.19 -5.42 -2.54
CA GLU A 26 -5.47 -6.54 -1.61
C GLU A 26 -6.58 -6.16 -0.63
N ALA A 27 -6.57 -4.93 -0.10
CA ALA A 27 -7.64 -4.46 0.78
C ALA A 27 -9.00 -4.38 0.07
N ASP A 28 -9.03 -3.91 -1.18
CA ASP A 28 -10.25 -3.84 -1.98
C ASP A 28 -10.80 -5.25 -2.26
N GLN A 29 -9.92 -6.21 -2.58
CA GLN A 29 -10.30 -7.62 -2.77
C GLN A 29 -10.87 -8.25 -1.50
N LEU A 30 -10.22 -8.03 -0.35
CA LEU A 30 -10.69 -8.53 0.94
C LEU A 30 -12.02 -7.90 1.35
N CYS A 31 -12.20 -6.60 1.08
CA CYS A 31 -13.43 -5.88 1.39
C CYS A 31 -14.56 -6.14 0.37
N LYS A 32 -14.25 -6.75 -0.79
CA LYS A 32 -15.12 -6.89 -1.97
C LYS A 32 -15.71 -5.56 -2.45
N THR A 33 -14.96 -4.48 -2.28
CA THR A 33 -15.38 -3.15 -2.71
C THR A 33 -14.17 -2.29 -2.95
N THR A 34 -14.27 -1.37 -3.90
CA THR A 34 -13.28 -0.33 -4.08
C THR A 34 -13.53 0.85 -3.13
N LYS A 35 -12.52 1.70 -2.95
CA LYS A 35 -12.63 2.90 -2.12
C LYS A 35 -13.77 3.82 -2.62
N TYR A 36 -14.64 4.22 -1.70
CA TYR A 36 -15.84 5.07 -1.93
C TYR A 36 -16.98 4.42 -2.72
N GLU A 37 -16.87 3.16 -3.10
CA GLU A 37 -17.98 2.41 -3.67
C GLU A 37 -18.99 2.02 -2.58
N ARG A 38 -20.28 2.20 -2.88
CA ARG A 38 -21.37 1.69 -2.05
C ARG A 38 -21.75 0.31 -2.58
N ASN A 39 -21.25 -0.73 -1.92
CA ASN A 39 -21.64 -2.11 -2.16
C ASN A 39 -22.38 -2.66 -0.93
N PRO A 40 -23.64 -3.12 -1.06
CA PRO A 40 -24.36 -3.77 0.05
C PRO A 40 -23.73 -5.10 0.48
N ASP A 41 -22.98 -5.77 -0.41
CA ASP A 41 -22.30 -7.04 -0.13
C ASP A 41 -20.87 -6.86 0.44
N ARG A 42 -20.51 -5.64 0.84
CA ARG A 42 -19.21 -5.31 1.40
C ARG A 42 -18.97 -6.06 2.72
N VAL A 43 -17.83 -6.74 2.82
CA VAL A 43 -17.49 -7.60 3.96
C VAL A 43 -16.84 -6.83 5.12
N ASP A 44 -16.09 -5.77 4.82
CA ASP A 44 -15.41 -4.94 5.83
C ASP A 44 -15.16 -3.54 5.30
N THR A 45 -15.00 -2.55 6.18
CA THR A 45 -14.68 -1.16 5.87
C THR A 45 -13.26 -0.78 6.27
N GLN A 46 -12.47 -0.29 5.31
CA GLN A 46 -11.20 0.36 5.60
C GLN A 46 -11.43 1.67 6.37
N VAL A 47 -10.83 1.80 7.55
CA VAL A 47 -11.01 2.99 8.42
C VAL A 47 -9.89 4.00 8.24
N SER A 48 -8.66 3.50 8.19
CA SER A 48 -7.45 4.30 8.13
C SER A 48 -6.28 3.42 7.67
N SER A 49 -5.15 4.04 7.37
CA SER A 49 -3.88 3.35 7.17
C SER A 49 -2.88 3.73 8.27
N TYR A 50 -1.91 2.86 8.55
CA TYR A 50 -0.73 3.23 9.36
C TYR A 50 0.55 3.11 8.55
N ASN A 51 1.53 3.93 8.88
CA ASN A 51 2.82 3.90 8.21
C ASN A 51 3.73 2.85 8.85
N ARG A 52 4.36 2.02 8.03
CA ARG A 52 5.43 1.10 8.43
C ARG A 52 6.62 1.29 7.51
N ASN A 53 7.81 1.31 8.10
CA ASN A 53 9.04 1.27 7.30
C ASN A 53 9.33 -0.16 6.86
N PHE A 54 9.69 -0.34 5.60
CA PHE A 54 10.05 -1.63 5.04
C PHE A 54 11.41 -1.53 4.34
N GLU A 55 12.31 -2.46 4.65
CA GLU A 55 13.64 -2.51 4.05
C GLU A 55 13.57 -3.33 2.77
N THR A 56 13.98 -2.72 1.66
CA THR A 56 14.09 -3.38 0.36
C THR A 56 15.51 -3.28 -0.16
N LYS A 57 15.84 -4.07 -1.18
CA LYS A 57 17.12 -3.95 -1.89
C LYS A 57 17.35 -2.55 -2.48
N ALA A 58 16.29 -1.83 -2.83
CA ALA A 58 16.34 -0.44 -3.30
C ALA A 58 16.43 0.61 -2.17
N GLY A 59 16.51 0.16 -0.92
CA GLY A 59 16.53 0.98 0.29
C GLY A 59 15.22 0.95 1.08
N LYS A 60 15.15 1.79 2.10
CA LYS A 60 13.99 1.90 2.99
C LYS A 60 12.84 2.61 2.29
N VAL A 61 11.66 2.00 2.31
CA VAL A 61 10.40 2.54 1.75
C VAL A 61 9.35 2.68 2.84
N LYS A 62 8.38 3.57 2.63
CA LYS A 62 7.24 3.76 3.53
C LYS A 62 5.99 3.08 2.97
N LEU A 63 5.48 2.11 3.72
CA LEU A 63 4.22 1.43 3.42
C LEU A 63 3.07 2.05 4.20
N LYS A 64 1.95 2.29 3.52
CA LYS A 64 0.66 2.71 4.08
C LYS A 64 -0.22 1.46 4.24
N VAL A 65 -0.03 0.75 5.33
CA VAL A 65 -0.75 -0.52 5.56
C VAL A 65 -2.21 -0.22 5.93
N PRO A 66 -3.20 -0.75 5.19
CA PRO A 66 -4.61 -0.58 5.50
C PRO A 66 -4.98 -1.18 6.87
N LYS A 67 -5.88 -0.51 7.59
CA LYS A 67 -6.56 -1.07 8.77
C LYS A 67 -8.00 -1.40 8.41
N LEU A 68 -8.32 -2.68 8.49
CA LEU A 68 -9.66 -3.25 8.34
C LEU A 68 -10.31 -3.39 9.75
N ARG A 69 -11.64 -3.36 9.86
CA ARG A 69 -12.34 -3.36 11.17
C ARG A 69 -12.62 -4.75 11.69
N THR A 70 -13.14 -5.61 10.82
CA THR A 70 -13.73 -6.90 11.19
C THR A 70 -12.85 -8.08 10.81
N ILE A 71 -11.97 -7.93 9.81
CA ILE A 71 -11.05 -9.00 9.39
C ILE A 71 -9.79 -8.99 10.30
N PRO A 72 -9.54 -10.06 11.08
CA PRO A 72 -8.31 -10.18 11.85
C PRO A 72 -7.08 -10.31 10.94
N LYS A 73 -5.94 -9.77 11.39
CA LYS A 73 -4.66 -9.74 10.67
C LYS A 73 -3.91 -11.06 10.72
#